data_AF-A0A2U0TTG5-F1
#
_entry.id   AF-A0A2U0TTG5-F1
#
_cell.length_a   1.000
_cell.length_b   1.000
_cell.length_c   1.000
_cell.angle_alpha   90.00
_cell.angle_beta   90.00
_cell.angle_gamma   90.00
#
_symmetry.space_group_name_H-M   'P 1'
#
loop_
_entity.id
_entity.type
_entity.pdbx_description
1 polymer ?
#
loop_
_entity_poly.entity_id
_entity_poly.type
_entity_poly.pdbx_seq_one_letter_code
_entity_poly.pdbx_strand_id
1 'polypeptide(L)'
;MRIDKYLWCVRYYKTRNMVTEACKKNHITVNGMVAKPSKEVFPTDKITFRKDQITQIITVLDIPENRVGAKLVDIYRKNETPAEAYAHLELLKLSKEHYRKNGTGRPTKKDRRDIDEFGNEIKDEDEID
;
A
#
# COMPACT_ATOMS: atom_id res chain seq x y z
N MET A 1 -20.95 2.36 -13.70
CA MET A 1 -20.23 1.10 -13.40
C MET A 1 -20.21 0.91 -11.89
N ARG A 2 -20.39 -0.30 -11.36
CA ARG A 2 -20.28 -0.56 -9.92
C ARG A 2 -18.91 -0.16 -9.34
N ILE A 3 -18.89 0.38 -8.14
CA ILE A 3 -17.67 0.85 -7.45
C ILE A 3 -16.64 -0.27 -7.24
N ASP A 4 -17.11 -1.50 -6.96
CA ASP A 4 -16.26 -2.68 -6.80
C ASP A 4 -15.45 -2.99 -8.07
N LYS A 5 -16.09 -2.86 -9.23
CA LYS A 5 -15.47 -3.03 -10.55
C LYS A 5 -14.59 -1.83 -10.88
N TYR A 6 -15.06 -0.62 -10.63
CA TYR A 6 -14.34 0.60 -10.97
C TYR A 6 -12.98 0.70 -10.26
N LEU A 7 -12.94 0.61 -8.93
CA LEU A 7 -11.69 0.73 -8.15
C LEU A 7 -10.67 -0.37 -8.46
N TRP A 8 -11.14 -1.53 -8.91
CA TRP A 8 -10.31 -2.59 -9.45
C TRP A 8 -9.79 -2.27 -10.87
N CYS A 9 -10.63 -1.72 -11.74
CA CYS A 9 -10.26 -1.31 -13.10
C CYS A 9 -9.15 -0.25 -13.09
N VAL A 10 -9.28 0.77 -12.22
CA VAL A 10 -8.28 1.84 -12.02
C VAL A 10 -7.11 1.43 -11.10
N ARG A 11 -6.97 0.13 -10.79
CA ARG A 11 -5.83 -0.49 -10.10
C ARG A 11 -5.54 -0.04 -8.66
N TYR A 12 -6.47 0.62 -7.96
CA TYR A 12 -6.29 0.89 -6.53
C TYR A 12 -6.31 -0.38 -5.69
N TYR A 13 -7.11 -1.37 -6.10
CA TYR A 13 -7.16 -2.68 -5.45
C TYR A 13 -6.71 -3.78 -6.41
N LYS A 14 -6.04 -4.80 -5.86
CA LYS A 14 -5.52 -5.94 -6.65
C LYS A 14 -6.67 -6.80 -7.20
N THR A 15 -7.70 -7.02 -6.39
CA THR A 15 -8.87 -7.85 -6.69
C THR A 15 -10.17 -7.11 -6.35
N ARG A 16 -11.27 -7.49 -7.02
CA ARG A 16 -12.61 -6.95 -6.72
C ARG A 16 -13.07 -7.28 -5.30
N ASN A 17 -12.72 -8.47 -4.79
CA ASN A 17 -13.09 -8.88 -3.43
C ASN A 17 -12.52 -7.94 -2.36
N MET A 18 -11.29 -7.44 -2.54
CA MET A 18 -10.72 -6.46 -1.61
C MET A 18 -11.53 -5.17 -1.56
N VAL A 19 -12.10 -4.72 -2.68
CA VAL A 19 -12.98 -3.55 -2.72
C VAL A 19 -14.28 -3.83 -1.96
N THR A 20 -14.88 -5.00 -2.20
CA THR A 20 -16.08 -5.44 -1.50
C THR A 20 -15.88 -5.46 0.03
N GLU A 21 -14.75 -6.01 0.50
CA GLU A 21 -14.42 -6.03 1.92
C GLU A 21 -14.17 -4.62 2.48
N ALA A 22 -13.53 -3.73 1.72
CA ALA A 22 -13.36 -2.34 2.12
C ALA A 22 -14.70 -1.58 2.20
N CYS A 23 -15.62 -1.82 1.25
CA CYS A 23 -16.99 -1.28 1.31
C CYS A 23 -17.74 -1.79 2.54
N LYS A 24 -17.65 -3.10 2.86
CA LYS A 24 -18.29 -3.68 4.07
C LYS A 24 -17.76 -3.07 5.37
N LYS A 25 -16.48 -2.68 5.40
CA LYS A 25 -15.84 -2.00 6.53
C LYS A 25 -16.11 -0.49 6.56
N ASN A 26 -16.99 0.03 5.71
CA ASN A 26 -17.28 1.46 5.56
C ASN A 26 -16.03 2.30 5.25
N HIS A 27 -15.01 1.71 4.61
CA HIS A 27 -13.78 2.41 4.26
C HIS A 27 -13.87 3.16 2.94
N ILE A 28 -14.98 3.03 2.21
CA ILE A 28 -15.19 3.63 0.90
C ILE A 28 -16.46 4.48 0.95
N THR A 29 -16.33 5.74 0.55
CA THR A 29 -17.44 6.67 0.39
C THR A 29 -17.45 7.25 -1.03
N VAL A 30 -18.65 7.53 -1.52
CA VAL A 30 -18.90 8.22 -2.79
C VAL A 30 -19.68 9.49 -2.46
N ASN A 31 -19.16 10.65 -2.84
CA ASN A 31 -19.73 11.96 -2.56
C ASN A 31 -20.07 12.14 -1.06
N GLY A 32 -19.20 11.63 -0.19
CA GLY A 32 -19.35 11.70 1.28
C GLY A 32 -20.27 10.64 1.89
N MET A 33 -20.97 9.82 1.10
CA MET A 33 -21.85 8.76 1.60
C MET A 33 -21.17 7.40 1.55
N VAL A 34 -21.37 6.57 2.56
CA VAL A 34 -20.85 5.19 2.59
C VAL A 34 -21.41 4.39 1.41
N ALA A 35 -20.51 3.82 0.62
CA ALA A 35 -20.87 3.12 -0.60
C ALA A 35 -20.99 1.62 -0.39
N LYS A 36 -22.14 1.05 -0.80
CA LYS A 36 -22.28 -0.40 -0.96
C LYS A 36 -21.43 -0.86 -2.16
N PRO A 37 -20.93 -2.11 -2.20
CA PRO A 37 -20.14 -2.62 -3.32
C PRO A 37 -20.85 -2.54 -4.68
N SER A 38 -22.18 -2.57 -4.68
CA SER A 38 -23.02 -2.46 -5.88
C SER A 38 -23.38 -1.03 -6.27
N LYS A 39 -22.90 -0.02 -5.54
CA LYS A 39 -23.17 1.38 -5.85
C LYS A 39 -22.57 1.70 -7.23
N GLU A 40 -23.39 2.25 -8.12
CA GLU A 40 -22.92 2.77 -9.40
C GLU A 40 -22.14 4.06 -9.19
N VAL A 41 -21.02 4.19 -9.90
CA VAL A 41 -20.23 5.41 -10.01
C VAL A 41 -20.38 6.01 -11.40
N PHE A 42 -20.35 7.34 -11.44
CA PHE A 42 -20.50 8.17 -12.62
C PHE A 42 -19.30 9.13 -12.79
N PRO A 43 -19.04 9.63 -14.01
CA PRO A 43 -18.12 10.74 -14.20
C PRO A 43 -18.45 11.91 -13.25
N THR A 44 -17.43 12.59 -12.74
CA THR A 44 -17.51 13.67 -11.75
C THR A 44 -17.73 13.20 -10.30
N ASP A 45 -18.02 11.92 -10.04
CA ASP A 45 -18.14 11.43 -8.67
C ASP A 45 -16.80 11.53 -7.93
N LYS A 46 -16.86 11.93 -6.66
CA LYS A 46 -15.72 11.93 -5.75
C LYS A 46 -15.74 10.68 -4.89
N ILE A 47 -14.70 9.87 -5.02
CA ILE A 47 -14.54 8.63 -4.24
C ILE A 47 -13.44 8.86 -3.21
N THR A 48 -13.78 8.66 -1.95
CA THR A 48 -12.82 8.68 -0.85
C THR A 48 -12.71 7.27 -0.30
N PHE A 49 -11.48 6.76 -0.15
CA PHE A 49 -11.27 5.44 0.40
C PHE A 49 -10.01 5.35 1.25
N ARG A 50 -10.09 4.53 2.30
CA ARG A 50 -8.94 4.25 3.17
C ARG A 50 -8.18 3.03 2.67
N LYS A 51 -6.89 3.18 2.41
CA LYS A 51 -5.99 2.12 1.98
C LYS A 51 -4.62 2.32 2.60
N ASP A 52 -4.00 1.26 3.12
CA ASP A 52 -2.63 1.27 3.65
C ASP A 52 -2.36 2.41 4.64
N GLN A 53 -3.33 2.67 5.52
CA GLN A 53 -3.32 3.74 6.54
C GLN A 53 -3.48 5.17 6.02
N ILE A 54 -3.53 5.38 4.71
CA ILE A 54 -3.84 6.69 4.10
C ILE A 54 -5.29 6.76 3.63
N THR A 55 -5.87 7.94 3.74
CA THR A 55 -7.15 8.28 3.11
C THR A 55 -6.85 8.88 1.75
N GLN A 56 -7.24 8.18 0.69
CA GLN A 56 -7.09 8.65 -0.68
C GLN A 56 -8.41 9.24 -1.17
N ILE A 57 -8.29 10.31 -1.95
CA ILE A 57 -9.42 11.02 -2.56
C ILE A 57 -9.17 11.07 -4.05
N ILE A 58 -10.13 10.59 -4.83
CA ILE A 58 -10.06 10.56 -6.28
C ILE A 58 -11.36 11.11 -6.87
N THR A 59 -11.24 11.79 -8.00
CA THR A 59 -12.39 12.20 -8.80
C THR A 59 -12.45 11.33 -10.04
N VAL A 60 -13.62 10.77 -10.33
CA VAL A 60 -13.88 9.98 -11.55
C VAL A 60 -13.95 10.95 -12.73
N LEU A 61 -13.13 10.75 -13.76
CA LEU A 61 -13.20 11.53 -15.00
C LEU A 61 -14.05 10.81 -16.04
N ASP A 62 -13.87 9.50 -16.17
CA ASP A 62 -14.64 8.66 -17.08
C ASP A 62 -14.65 7.20 -16.60
N ILE A 63 -15.51 6.36 -17.18
CA ILE A 63 -15.68 4.96 -16.82
C ILE A 63 -14.98 4.06 -17.85
N PRO A 64 -13.92 3.33 -17.47
CA PRO A 64 -13.27 2.40 -18.39
C PRO A 64 -14.11 1.14 -18.60
N GLU A 65 -14.11 0.56 -19.80
CA GLU A 65 -14.84 -0.69 -20.09
C GLU A 65 -14.26 -1.89 -19.34
N ASN A 66 -12.92 -1.95 -19.27
CA ASN A 66 -12.12 -3.04 -18.71
C ASN A 66 -11.00 -2.52 -17.81
N ARG A 67 -10.27 -3.44 -17.15
CA ARG A 67 -9.14 -3.06 -16.29
C ARG A 67 -8.02 -2.46 -17.13
N VAL A 68 -7.65 -1.24 -16.81
CA VAL A 68 -6.68 -0.47 -17.60
C VAL A 68 -5.24 -0.74 -17.15
N GLY A 69 -4.31 -0.56 -18.09
CA GLY A 69 -2.87 -0.57 -17.80
C GLY A 69 -2.47 0.62 -16.93
N ALA A 70 -1.37 0.49 -16.17
CA ALA A 70 -0.96 1.50 -15.19
C ALA A 70 -0.82 2.92 -15.77
N LYS A 71 -0.28 3.04 -16.99
CA LYS A 71 -0.09 4.33 -17.68
C LYS A 71 -1.41 5.01 -18.09
N LEU A 72 -2.48 4.24 -18.27
CA LEU A 72 -3.78 4.75 -18.75
C LEU A 72 -4.74 5.09 -17.60
N VAL A 73 -4.40 4.74 -16.35
CA VAL A 73 -5.26 4.97 -15.19
C VAL A 73 -5.60 6.45 -15.02
N ASP A 74 -4.63 7.32 -15.24
CA ASP A 74 -4.76 8.78 -15.01
C ASP A 74 -5.70 9.47 -16.00
N ILE A 75 -6.10 8.80 -17.09
CA ILE A 75 -7.12 9.29 -18.02
C ILE A 75 -8.51 9.21 -17.38
N TYR A 76 -8.77 8.16 -16.60
CA TYR A 76 -10.09 7.88 -16.02
C TYR A 76 -10.28 8.45 -14.62
N ARG A 77 -9.20 8.87 -13.96
CA ARG A 77 -9.24 9.40 -12.59
C ARG A 77 -8.35 10.62 -12.47
N LYS A 78 -8.73 11.52 -11.56
CA LYS A 78 -7.84 12.55 -11.01
C LYS A 78 -7.52 12.23 -9.55
N ASN A 79 -6.25 12.29 -9.16
CA ASN A 79 -5.86 12.21 -7.75
C ASN A 79 -6.06 13.57 -7.08
N GLU A 80 -6.81 13.61 -5.99
CA GLU A 80 -6.96 14.79 -5.14
C GLU A 80 -6.47 14.52 -3.70
N THR A 81 -5.74 13.41 -3.50
CA THR A 81 -5.19 13.07 -2.18
C THR A 81 -4.17 14.13 -1.75
N PRO A 82 -4.31 14.73 -0.55
CA PRO A 82 -3.35 15.70 -0.05
C PRO A 82 -1.94 15.13 0.07
N ALA A 83 -0.92 15.92 -0.29
CA ALA A 83 0.48 15.53 -0.19
C ALA A 83 0.88 15.16 1.26
N GLU A 84 0.27 15.82 2.25
CA GLU A 84 0.49 15.57 3.68
C GLU A 84 0.16 14.12 4.09
N ALA A 85 -0.86 13.51 3.47
CA ALA A 85 -1.22 12.13 3.75
C ALA A 85 -0.09 11.15 3.39
N TYR A 86 0.70 11.46 2.35
CA TYR A 86 1.87 10.68 1.98
C TYR A 86 3.05 10.90 2.92
N ALA A 87 3.27 12.16 3.34
CA ALA A 87 4.35 12.51 4.27
C ALA A 87 4.19 11.79 5.62
N HIS A 88 2.96 11.67 6.13
CA HIS A 88 2.70 10.94 7.38
C HIS A 88 3.05 9.45 7.26
N LEU A 89 2.74 8.83 6.12
CA LEU A 89 3.07 7.43 5.88
C LEU A 89 4.58 7.21 5.75
N GLU A 90 5.31 8.14 5.15
CA GLU A 90 6.77 8.12 5.07
C GLU A 90 7.42 8.23 6.45
N LEU A 91 6.95 9.15 7.29
CA LEU A 91 7.42 9.28 8.67
C LEU A 91 7.15 8.02 9.51
N LEU A 92 5.99 7.39 9.32
CA LEU A 92 5.67 6.11 9.98
C LEU A 92 6.56 4.95 9.50
N LYS A 93 7.03 4.97 8.25
CA LYS A 93 8.01 3.98 7.76
C LYS A 93 9.38 4.21 8.37
N LEU A 94 9.87 5.46 8.31
CA LEU A 94 11.17 5.85 8.88
C LEU A 94 11.25 5.54 10.38
N SER A 95 10.20 5.80 11.14
CA SER A 95 10.18 5.48 12.58
C SER A 95 10.25 3.97 12.87
N LYS A 96 9.59 3.14 12.06
CA LYS A 96 9.67 1.66 12.17
C LYS A 96 11.06 1.13 11.82
N GLU A 97 11.70 1.69 10.80
CA GLU A 97 13.08 1.36 10.43
C GLU A 97 14.04 1.76 11.56
N HIS A 98 13.88 2.93 12.16
CA HIS A 98 14.67 3.37 13.31
C HIS A 98 14.48 2.48 14.56
N TYR A 99 13.27 1.98 14.81
CA TYR A 99 12.99 1.10 15.96
C TYR A 99 13.58 -0.30 15.79
N ARG A 100 13.71 -0.78 14.55
CA ARG A 100 14.46 -2.00 14.24
C ARG A 100 15.93 -1.65 14.06
N LYS A 101 16.60 -1.25 15.15
CA LYS A 101 18.07 -1.16 15.18
C LYS A 101 18.63 -2.49 14.70
N ASN A 102 19.30 -2.48 13.54
CA ASN A 102 20.23 -3.53 13.16
C ASN A 102 21.19 -3.72 14.35
N GLY A 103 21.11 -4.86 15.03
CA GLY A 103 22.09 -5.23 16.06
C GLY A 103 21.75 -4.96 17.54
N THR A 104 20.55 -4.50 17.94
CA THR A 104 20.20 -4.46 19.39
C THR A 104 19.07 -5.44 19.73
N GLY A 105 19.41 -6.72 19.83
CA GLY A 105 18.52 -7.83 20.18
C GLY A 105 19.15 -9.19 19.89
N ARG A 106 18.43 -10.28 20.17
CA ARG A 106 18.88 -11.66 19.82
C ARG A 106 19.26 -11.71 18.33
N PRO A 107 20.49 -12.13 17.99
CA PRO A 107 20.96 -12.17 16.60
C PRO A 107 19.97 -12.92 15.71
N THR A 108 19.66 -12.34 14.54
CA THR A 108 18.86 -13.03 13.55
C THR A 108 19.64 -14.24 13.00
N LYS A 109 18.97 -15.16 12.28
CA LYS A 109 19.63 -16.35 11.72
C LYS A 109 20.76 -16.01 10.74
N LYS A 110 20.73 -14.81 10.13
CA LYS A 110 21.81 -14.31 9.28
C LYS A 110 22.96 -13.80 10.13
N ASP A 111 22.69 -12.88 11.04
CA ASP A 111 23.70 -12.33 11.97
C ASP A 111 24.44 -13.43 12.74
N ARG A 112 23.76 -14.52 13.12
CA ARG A 112 24.41 -15.68 13.77
C ARG A 112 25.39 -16.41 12.83
N ARG A 113 25.04 -16.59 11.55
CA ARG A 113 25.95 -17.20 10.58
C ARG A 113 27.14 -16.30 10.30
N ASP A 114 26.90 -14.99 10.16
CA ASP A 114 27.97 -14.01 9.92
C ASP A 114 28.93 -13.96 11.13
N ILE A 115 28.43 -14.11 12.37
CA ILE A 115 29.25 -14.25 13.59
C ILE A 115 30.01 -15.60 13.62
N ASP A 116 29.35 -16.71 13.28
CA ASP A 116 29.97 -18.04 13.27
C ASP A 116 31.07 -18.13 12.19
N GLU A 117 30.89 -17.49 11.03
CA GLU A 117 31.85 -17.42 9.92
C GLU A 117 33.06 -16.56 10.30
N PHE A 118 32.83 -15.37 10.85
CA PHE A 118 33.91 -14.51 11.37
C PHE A 118 34.70 -15.17 12.51
N GLY A 119 34.03 -15.94 13.39
CA GLY A 119 34.69 -16.67 14.48
C GLY A 119 35.53 -17.85 14.01
N ASN A 120 35.29 -18.40 12.82
CA ASN A 120 36.13 -19.44 12.22
C ASN A 120 37.35 -18.84 11.51
N GLU A 121 37.22 -17.70 10.84
CA GLU A 121 38.36 -17.00 10.23
C GLU A 121 39.45 -16.65 11.25
N ILE A 122 39.08 -16.26 12.48
CA ILE A 122 40.04 -15.95 13.56
C ILE A 122 40.76 -17.21 14.08
N LYS A 123 40.11 -18.38 14.07
CA LYS A 123 40.75 -19.61 14.56
C LYS A 123 41.80 -20.18 13.62
N ASP A 124 41.62 -19.96 12.32
CA ASP A 124 42.53 -20.49 11.30
C ASP A 124 43.86 -19.71 11.23
N GLU A 125 43.92 -18.48 11.76
CA GLU A 125 45.17 -17.68 11.86
C GLU A 125 46.02 -18.03 13.09
N ASP A 126 45.43 -18.56 14.17
CA ASP A 126 46.14 -18.91 15.42
C ASP A 126 46.72 -20.36 15.41
N GLU A 127 46.49 -21.15 14.35
CA GLU A 127 46.98 -22.54 14.21
C GLU A 127 48.21 -22.70 13.28
N ILE A 128 48.84 -21.60 12.84
CA ILE A 128 50.10 -21.63 12.09
C ILE A 128 51.24 -21.10 12.97
N ASP A 129 51.80 -21.98 13.78
CA ASP A 129 53.15 -21.84 14.37
C ASP A 129 53.89 -23.20 14.27
#